data_AF-A0A7X0BZT2-F1
#
_entry.id   AF-A0A7X0BZT2-F1
#
_cell.length_a   1.000
_cell.length_b   1.000
_cell.length_c   1.000
_cell.angle_alpha   90.00
_cell.angle_beta   90.00
_cell.angle_gamma   90.00
#
_symmetry.space_group_name_H-M   'P 1'
#
loop_
_entity.id
_entity.type
_entity.pdbx_description
1 polymer ?
#
loop_
_entity_poly.entity_id
_entity_poly.type
_entity_poly.pdbx_seq_one_letter_code
_entity_poly.pdbx_strand_id
1 'polypeptide(L)'
;MQYLAFGVTCLVGLVFVVSVLSKLRPGQWRDFVESTRRLLGAFLPSRVVPAAVARLVAPVVVAAEAAVVVLLVPASTVALALAAVLVTAFGVAIALALRRGVATACRCFGGTAELSPWHLVRNALLLAAVVTGAVMEPAAFGSADAGGLLVAAAGALTLGMVVVRLDDVGELFGPGLSRHTPAGGHVEGSM
;
A
#
# COMPACT_ATOMS: atom_id res chain seq x y z
N MET A 1 -3.59 11.31 24.14
CA MET A 1 -4.48 10.60 23.21
C MET A 1 -4.81 11.42 21.96
N GLN A 2 -5.26 12.68 22.07
CA GLN A 2 -5.58 13.54 20.92
C GLN A 2 -4.41 13.72 19.92
N TYR A 3 -3.18 13.98 20.40
CA TYR A 3 -2.00 14.11 19.53
C TYR A 3 -1.65 12.82 18.79
N LEU A 4 -1.80 11.66 19.44
CA LEU A 4 -1.53 10.37 18.82
C LEU A 4 -2.58 10.04 17.75
N ALA A 5 -3.87 10.25 18.06
CA ALA A 5 -4.96 10.07 17.10
C ALA A 5 -4.82 10.99 15.88
N PHE A 6 -4.42 12.25 16.10
CA PHE A 6 -4.11 13.20 15.04
C PHE A 6 -2.92 12.73 14.19
N GLY A 7 -1.82 12.33 14.83
CA GLY A 7 -0.65 11.80 14.15
C GLY A 7 -0.97 10.56 13.30
N VAL A 8 -1.71 9.59 13.84
CA VAL A 8 -2.15 8.40 13.08
C VAL A 8 -3.01 8.81 11.88
N THR A 9 -3.91 9.78 12.05
CA THR A 9 -4.74 10.31 10.95
C THR A 9 -3.85 10.91 9.86
N CYS A 10 -2.87 11.75 10.21
CA CYS A 10 -1.91 12.30 9.25
C CYS A 10 -1.10 11.22 8.53
N LEU A 11 -0.64 10.19 9.26
CA LEU A 11 0.13 9.09 8.70
C LEU A 11 -0.71 8.28 7.70
N VAL A 12 -1.92 7.88 8.08
CA VAL A 12 -2.83 7.11 7.21
C VAL A 12 -3.21 7.94 5.99
N GLY A 13 -3.55 9.22 6.18
CA GLY A 13 -3.85 10.14 5.08
C GLY A 13 -2.69 10.24 4.08
N LEU A 14 -1.47 10.46 4.56
CA LEU A 14 -0.27 10.52 3.72
C LEU A 14 -0.08 9.24 2.90
N VAL A 15 -0.15 8.08 3.55
CA VAL A 15 0.08 6.77 2.91
C VAL A 15 -0.93 6.51 1.81
N PHE A 16 -2.22 6.76 2.08
CA PHE A 16 -3.28 6.57 1.09
C PHE A 16 -3.21 7.60 -0.05
N VAL A 17 -2.85 8.86 0.24
CA VAL A 17 -2.61 9.87 -0.81
C VAL A 17 -1.47 9.42 -1.73
N VAL A 18 -0.33 9.01 -1.18
CA VAL A 18 0.80 8.53 -1.99
C VAL A 18 0.42 7.29 -2.79
N SER A 19 -0.34 6.38 -2.20
CA SER A 19 -0.87 5.18 -2.86
C SER A 19 -1.74 5.51 -4.08
N VAL A 20 -2.70 6.43 -3.93
CA VAL A 20 -3.59 6.87 -5.02
C VAL A 20 -2.79 7.61 -6.10
N LEU A 21 -1.98 8.59 -5.72
CA LEU A 21 -1.21 9.40 -6.66
C LEU A 21 -0.24 8.54 -7.48
N SER A 22 0.36 7.52 -6.87
CA SER A 22 1.27 6.61 -7.59
C SER A 22 0.55 5.79 -8.66
N LYS A 23 -0.69 5.36 -8.40
CA LYS A 23 -1.50 4.58 -9.36
C LYS A 23 -2.08 5.42 -10.51
N LEU A 24 -2.32 6.72 -10.26
CA LEU A 24 -2.83 7.66 -11.25
C LEU A 24 -1.75 8.25 -12.17
N ARG A 25 -0.46 7.96 -11.91
CA ARG A 25 0.63 8.44 -12.76
C ARG A 25 0.50 7.90 -14.19
N PRO A 26 0.66 8.76 -15.22
CA PRO A 26 0.66 8.32 -16.62
C PRO A 26 1.68 7.21 -16.84
N GLY A 27 1.27 6.14 -17.53
CA GLY A 27 2.13 4.98 -17.82
C GLY A 27 2.13 3.87 -16.75
N GLN A 28 1.78 4.16 -15.49
CA GLN A 28 1.80 3.14 -14.43
C GLN A 28 0.48 2.35 -14.31
N TRP A 29 -0.61 2.88 -14.86
CA TRP A 29 -1.93 2.26 -14.76
C TRP A 29 -1.99 0.83 -15.34
N ARG A 30 -1.38 0.61 -16.51
CA ARG A 30 -1.39 -0.71 -17.17
C ARG A 30 -0.67 -1.75 -16.33
N ASP A 31 0.45 -1.36 -15.73
CA ASP A 31 1.24 -2.22 -14.85
C ASP A 31 0.51 -2.50 -13.54
N PHE A 32 -0.23 -1.53 -13.00
CA PHE A 32 -1.08 -1.74 -11.83
C PHE A 32 -2.21 -2.73 -12.12
N VAL A 33 -2.89 -2.60 -13.26
CA VAL A 33 -3.94 -3.55 -13.69
C VAL A 33 -3.36 -4.95 -13.87
N GLU A 34 -2.17 -5.09 -14.46
CA GLU A 34 -1.51 -6.38 -14.62
C GLU A 34 -1.07 -6.98 -13.29
N SER A 35 -0.51 -6.20 -12.38
CA SER A 35 -0.18 -6.67 -11.03
C SER A 35 -1.43 -7.10 -10.27
N THR A 36 -2.52 -6.33 -10.37
CA THR A 36 -3.83 -6.69 -9.81
C THR A 36 -4.33 -8.02 -10.35
N ARG A 37 -4.21 -8.25 -11.67
CA ARG A 37 -4.59 -9.52 -12.32
C ARG A 37 -3.80 -10.70 -11.75
N ARG A 38 -2.48 -10.55 -11.58
CA ARG A 38 -1.60 -11.59 -11.02
C ARG A 38 -1.92 -11.88 -9.56
N LEU A 39 -2.17 -10.85 -8.76
CA LEU A 39 -2.58 -10.99 -7.37
C LEU A 39 -3.94 -11.67 -7.24
N LEU A 40 -4.93 -11.30 -8.07
CA LEU A 40 -6.23 -11.99 -8.12
C LEU A 40 -6.06 -13.47 -8.53
N GLY A 41 -5.16 -13.77 -9.46
CA GLY A 41 -4.82 -15.14 -9.85
C GLY A 41 -4.28 -15.96 -8.68
N ALA A 42 -3.61 -15.32 -7.72
CA ALA A 42 -3.19 -15.98 -6.50
C ALA A 42 -4.35 -16.44 -5.61
N PHE A 43 -5.59 -15.96 -5.80
CA PHE A 43 -6.76 -16.44 -5.05
C PHE A 43 -7.45 -17.63 -5.74
N LEU A 44 -7.39 -17.73 -7.06
CA LEU A 44 -8.07 -18.78 -7.82
C LEU A 44 -7.24 -20.08 -7.92
N PRO A 45 -7.87 -21.27 -7.90
CA PRO A 45 -7.17 -22.53 -8.14
C PRO A 45 -6.56 -22.60 -9.54
N SER A 46 -7.25 -22.06 -10.55
CA SER A 46 -6.82 -22.05 -11.95
C SER A 46 -5.67 -21.08 -12.24
N ARG A 47 -5.35 -20.15 -11.32
CA ARG A 47 -4.38 -19.06 -11.49
C ARG A 47 -4.63 -18.10 -12.68
N VAL A 48 -5.72 -18.30 -13.41
CA VAL A 48 -6.07 -17.49 -14.58
C VAL A 48 -7.22 -16.57 -14.23
N VAL A 49 -6.99 -15.26 -14.40
CA VAL A 49 -7.99 -14.21 -14.24
C VAL A 49 -8.17 -13.51 -15.58
N PRO A 50 -9.41 -13.40 -16.10
CA PRO A 50 -9.68 -12.61 -17.30
C PRO A 50 -9.24 -11.16 -17.11
N ALA A 51 -8.59 -10.57 -18.12
CA ALA A 51 -8.14 -9.18 -18.06
C ALA A 51 -9.29 -8.19 -17.80
N ALA A 52 -10.51 -8.52 -18.21
CA ALA A 52 -11.71 -7.73 -17.94
C ALA A 52 -11.97 -7.56 -16.44
N VAL A 53 -11.78 -8.61 -15.63
CA VAL A 53 -11.99 -8.55 -14.17
C VAL A 53 -10.98 -7.60 -13.54
N ALA A 54 -9.70 -7.71 -13.89
CA ALA A 54 -8.66 -6.83 -13.36
C ALA A 54 -8.88 -5.36 -13.74
N ARG A 55 -9.39 -5.08 -14.96
CA ARG A 55 -9.76 -3.74 -15.41
C ARG A 55 -10.94 -3.14 -14.65
N LEU A 56 -11.82 -3.97 -14.08
CA LEU A 56 -12.94 -3.53 -13.23
C LEU A 56 -12.51 -3.38 -11.76
N VAL A 57 -11.68 -4.29 -11.25
CA VAL A 57 -11.22 -4.27 -9.86
C VAL A 57 -10.25 -3.12 -9.60
N ALA A 58 -9.32 -2.85 -10.52
CA ALA A 58 -8.34 -1.79 -10.37
C ALA A 58 -8.94 -0.40 -10.04
N PRO A 59 -9.93 0.13 -10.79
CA PRO A 59 -10.54 1.42 -10.46
C PRO A 59 -11.36 1.37 -9.17
N VAL A 60 -11.98 0.24 -8.82
CA VAL A 60 -12.70 0.07 -7.55
C VAL A 60 -11.74 0.19 -6.37
N VAL A 61 -10.56 -0.44 -6.46
CA VAL A 61 -9.51 -0.33 -5.44
C VAL A 61 -9.04 1.12 -5.30
N VAL A 62 -8.75 1.80 -6.41
CA VAL A 62 -8.33 3.21 -6.38
C VAL A 62 -9.43 4.12 -5.81
N ALA A 63 -10.69 3.87 -6.16
CA ALA A 63 -11.82 4.61 -5.61
C ALA A 63 -11.97 4.37 -4.11
N ALA A 64 -11.77 3.14 -3.62
CA ALA A 64 -11.80 2.83 -2.20
C ALA A 64 -10.62 3.50 -1.45
N GLU A 65 -9.42 3.51 -2.03
CA GLU A 65 -8.27 4.23 -1.47
C GLU A 65 -8.53 5.75 -1.41
N ALA A 66 -9.10 6.33 -2.47
CA ALA A 66 -9.47 7.74 -2.48
C ALA A 66 -10.59 8.06 -1.47
N ALA A 67 -11.55 7.15 -1.29
CA ALA A 67 -12.61 7.30 -0.30
C ALA A 67 -12.06 7.36 1.12
N VAL A 68 -11.00 6.60 1.46
CA VAL A 68 -10.30 6.73 2.75
C VAL A 68 -9.81 8.17 2.96
N VAL A 69 -9.14 8.76 1.97
CA VAL A 69 -8.61 10.13 2.06
C VAL A 69 -9.74 11.15 2.25
N VAL A 70 -10.80 11.03 1.46
CA VAL A 70 -11.94 11.95 1.51
C VAL A 70 -12.72 11.83 2.83
N LEU A 71 -12.94 10.61 3.31
CA LEU A 71 -13.69 10.35 4.54
C LEU A 71 -12.89 10.67 5.81
N LEU A 72 -11.57 10.80 5.72
CA LEU A 72 -10.71 11.02 6.87
C LEU A 72 -11.06 12.30 7.64
N VAL A 73 -11.59 13.31 6.94
CA VAL A 73 -12.01 14.60 7.52
C VAL A 73 -13.43 14.56 8.10
N PRO A 74 -14.48 14.20 7.33
CA PRO A 74 -15.86 14.22 7.83
C PRO A 74 -16.24 12.98 8.66
N ALA A 75 -15.54 11.86 8.52
CA ALA A 75 -15.91 10.57 9.10
C ALA A 75 -14.67 9.70 9.36
N SER A 76 -13.74 10.18 10.19
CA SER A 76 -12.44 9.54 10.45
C SER A 76 -12.56 8.08 10.91
N THR A 77 -13.57 7.72 11.70
CA THR A 77 -13.83 6.34 12.13
C THR A 77 -14.15 5.42 10.96
N VAL A 78 -14.99 5.88 10.03
CA VAL A 78 -15.35 5.14 8.80
C VAL A 78 -14.12 5.02 7.89
N ALA A 79 -13.35 6.10 7.75
CA ALA A 79 -12.12 6.10 6.96
C ALA A 79 -11.09 5.11 7.51
N LEU A 80 -10.89 5.07 8.83
CA LEU A 80 -9.97 4.14 9.49
C LEU A 80 -10.45 2.69 9.38
N ALA A 81 -11.75 2.44 9.51
CA ALA A 81 -12.31 1.10 9.28
C ALA A 81 -12.10 0.64 7.84
N LEU A 82 -12.38 1.50 6.85
CA LEU A 82 -12.13 1.21 5.44
C LEU A 82 -10.63 1.00 5.16
N ALA A 83 -9.77 1.82 5.75
CA ALA A 83 -8.32 1.67 5.67
C ALA A 83 -7.87 0.31 6.23
N ALA A 84 -8.41 -0.11 7.38
CA ALA A 84 -8.08 -1.40 7.99
C ALA A 84 -8.45 -2.56 7.06
N VAL A 85 -9.63 -2.50 6.45
CA VAL A 85 -10.09 -3.49 5.47
C VAL A 85 -9.15 -3.54 4.26
N LEU A 86 -8.81 -2.38 3.68
CA LEU A 86 -7.94 -2.30 2.52
C LEU A 86 -6.52 -2.81 2.82
N VAL A 87 -5.92 -2.35 3.92
CA VAL A 87 -4.59 -2.81 4.36
C VAL A 87 -4.59 -4.32 4.62
N THR A 88 -5.64 -4.85 5.26
CA THR A 88 -5.75 -6.30 5.49
C THR A 88 -5.88 -7.06 4.18
N ALA A 89 -6.74 -6.60 3.26
CA ALA A 89 -6.94 -7.22 1.96
C ALA A 89 -5.64 -7.26 1.14
N PHE A 90 -4.88 -6.16 1.13
CA PHE A 90 -3.57 -6.12 0.49
C PHE A 90 -2.55 -7.04 1.17
N GLY A 91 -2.53 -7.08 2.49
CA GLY A 91 -1.68 -7.99 3.26
C GLY A 91 -1.94 -9.45 2.91
N VAL A 92 -3.21 -9.86 2.83
CA VAL A 92 -3.60 -11.22 2.43
C VAL A 92 -3.21 -11.49 0.98
N ALA A 93 -3.45 -10.56 0.06
CA ALA A 93 -3.07 -10.71 -1.34
C ALA A 93 -1.55 -10.90 -1.51
N ILE A 94 -0.74 -10.11 -0.80
CA ILE A 94 0.72 -10.22 -0.79
C ILE A 94 1.15 -11.56 -0.18
N ALA A 95 0.61 -11.94 0.97
CA ALA A 95 0.94 -13.20 1.64
C ALA A 95 0.63 -14.41 0.75
N LEU A 96 -0.50 -14.38 0.06
CA LEU A 96 -0.94 -15.46 -0.81
C LEU A 96 -0.09 -15.53 -2.09
N ALA A 97 0.24 -14.37 -2.67
CA ALA A 97 1.14 -14.28 -3.81
C ALA A 97 2.54 -14.83 -3.48
N LEU A 98 3.10 -14.46 -2.32
CA LEU A 98 4.37 -15.00 -1.82
C LEU A 98 4.30 -16.51 -1.61
N ARG A 99 3.26 -17.00 -0.92
CA ARG A 99 3.05 -18.44 -0.68
C ARG A 99 2.93 -19.26 -1.97
N ARG A 100 2.38 -18.67 -3.03
CA ARG A 100 2.20 -19.34 -4.33
C ARG A 100 3.34 -19.07 -5.33
N GLY A 101 4.37 -18.32 -4.93
CA GLY A 101 5.53 -18.00 -5.77
C GLY A 101 5.18 -17.10 -6.97
N VAL A 102 4.22 -16.20 -6.81
CA VAL A 102 3.81 -15.29 -7.89
C VAL A 102 4.84 -14.15 -8.01
N ALA A 103 5.63 -14.19 -9.08
CA ALA A 103 6.54 -13.10 -9.44
C ALA A 103 5.74 -11.91 -10.02
N THR A 104 5.51 -10.91 -9.17
CA THR A 104 4.90 -9.63 -9.56
C THR A 104 5.49 -8.52 -8.72
N ALA A 105 5.50 -7.30 -9.25
CA ALA A 105 5.93 -6.12 -8.51
C ALA A 105 4.80 -5.57 -7.63
N CYS A 106 5.12 -5.09 -6.43
CA CYS A 106 4.15 -4.41 -5.58
C CYS A 106 3.92 -2.98 -6.10
N ARG A 107 2.82 -2.79 -6.84
CA ARG A 107 2.48 -1.49 -7.45
C ARG A 107 1.71 -0.55 -6.50
N CYS A 108 1.54 -0.90 -5.22
CA CYS A 108 0.79 -0.09 -4.25
C CYS A 108 1.33 1.34 -4.12
N PHE A 109 2.66 1.51 -4.21
CA PHE A 109 3.35 2.81 -4.12
C PHE A 109 4.16 3.12 -5.40
N GLY A 110 3.79 2.53 -6.54
CA GLY A 110 4.48 2.75 -7.82
C GLY A 110 5.88 2.10 -7.94
N GLY A 111 6.28 1.28 -6.96
CA GLY A 111 7.56 0.56 -6.98
C GLY A 111 7.65 -0.48 -8.10
N THR A 112 8.87 -0.82 -8.51
CA THR A 112 9.19 -1.87 -9.49
C THR A 112 9.74 -3.14 -8.84
N ALA A 113 10.01 -3.11 -7.54
CA ALA A 113 10.55 -4.24 -6.78
C ALA A 113 9.58 -5.43 -6.75
N GLU A 114 10.13 -6.63 -6.90
CA GLU A 114 9.38 -7.88 -6.77
C GLU A 114 8.84 -8.06 -5.36
N LEU A 115 7.75 -8.82 -5.22
CA LEU A 115 7.16 -9.10 -3.92
C LEU A 115 8.19 -9.74 -2.97
N SER A 116 8.49 -9.03 -1.89
CA SER A 116 9.37 -9.46 -0.81
C SER A 116 8.59 -9.59 0.51
N PRO A 117 9.05 -10.43 1.47
CA PRO A 117 8.52 -10.45 2.84
C PRO A 117 8.53 -9.07 3.53
N TRP A 118 9.42 -8.16 3.14
CA TRP A 118 9.42 -6.78 3.63
C TRP A 118 8.09 -6.04 3.39
N HIS A 119 7.40 -6.34 2.29
CA HIS A 119 6.06 -5.79 2.02
C HIS A 119 5.04 -6.21 3.09
N LEU A 120 5.16 -7.42 3.66
CA LEU A 120 4.29 -7.88 4.75
C LEU A 120 4.60 -7.15 6.04
N VAL A 121 5.88 -6.90 6.35
CA VAL A 121 6.28 -6.14 7.53
C VAL A 121 5.69 -4.73 7.46
N ARG A 122 5.88 -4.04 6.33
CA ARG A 122 5.29 -2.71 6.09
C ARG A 122 3.77 -2.72 6.29
N ASN A 123 3.09 -3.70 5.70
CA ASN A 123 1.64 -3.80 5.77
C ASN A 123 1.15 -4.11 7.20
N ALA A 124 1.88 -4.93 7.95
CA ALA A 124 1.58 -5.21 9.35
C ALA A 124 1.75 -3.96 10.23
N LEU A 125 2.82 -3.17 10.01
CA LEU A 125 3.02 -1.89 10.70
C LEU A 125 1.89 -0.89 10.38
N LEU A 126 1.49 -0.79 9.11
CA LEU A 126 0.35 0.05 8.71
C LEU A 126 -0.95 -0.42 9.37
N LEU A 127 -1.20 -1.73 9.41
CA LEU A 127 -2.38 -2.28 10.06
C LEU A 127 -2.39 -1.96 11.56
N ALA A 128 -1.25 -2.11 12.24
CA ALA A 128 -1.12 -1.76 13.65
C ALA A 128 -1.41 -0.27 13.89
N ALA A 129 -0.88 0.61 13.03
CA ALA A 129 -1.16 2.05 13.12
C ALA A 129 -2.65 2.35 12.92
N VAL A 130 -3.28 1.79 11.90
CA VAL A 130 -4.72 1.99 11.63
C VAL A 130 -5.58 1.46 12.77
N VAL A 131 -5.29 0.26 13.30
CA VAL A 131 -6.03 -0.31 14.44
C VAL A 131 -5.86 0.56 15.69
N THR A 132 -4.64 1.05 15.95
CA THR A 132 -4.40 1.97 17.06
C THR A 132 -5.23 3.24 16.90
N GLY A 133 -5.26 3.83 15.70
CA GLY A 133 -6.09 5.00 15.40
C GLY A 133 -7.59 4.73 15.52
N ALA A 134 -8.05 3.54 15.16
CA ALA A 134 -9.47 3.17 15.23
C ALA A 134 -9.95 2.94 16.67
N VAL A 135 -9.08 2.40 17.53
CA VAL A 135 -9.37 2.15 18.96
C VAL A 135 -9.26 3.45 19.78
N MET A 136 -8.38 4.37 19.37
CA MET A 136 -8.32 5.70 19.96
C MET A 136 -9.51 6.51 19.43
N GLU A 137 -10.59 6.68 20.22
CA GLU A 137 -11.69 7.55 19.82
C GLU A 137 -11.15 8.92 19.38
N PRO A 138 -11.61 9.47 18.24
CA PRO A 138 -11.27 10.82 17.84
C PRO A 138 -11.96 11.79 18.81
N ALA A 139 -11.33 12.02 19.96
CA ALA A 139 -11.71 13.11 20.84
C ALA A 139 -11.55 14.40 20.03
N ALA A 140 -12.59 15.22 19.99
CA ALA A 140 -12.56 16.51 19.31
C ALA A 140 -11.24 17.22 19.63
N PHE A 141 -10.44 17.51 18.61
CA PHE A 141 -9.09 18.07 18.77
C PHE A 141 -9.09 19.48 19.39
N GLY A 142 -10.27 20.02 19.70
CA GLY A 142 -10.49 21.40 20.15
C GLY A 142 -9.85 21.77 21.49
N SER A 143 -9.37 20.81 22.28
CA SER A 143 -8.61 21.09 23.51
C SER A 143 -7.09 20.91 23.36
N ALA A 144 -6.59 20.53 22.18
CA ALA A 144 -5.17 20.30 21.96
C ALA A 144 -4.48 21.60 21.53
N ASP A 145 -3.32 21.90 22.14
CA ASP A 145 -2.48 23.00 21.72
C ASP A 145 -1.90 22.79 20.30
N ALA A 146 -1.84 23.87 19.52
CA ALA A 146 -1.40 23.84 18.12
C ALA A 146 0.06 23.38 17.96
N GLY A 147 0.95 23.73 18.89
CA GLY A 147 2.35 23.29 18.87
C GLY A 147 2.47 21.78 18.98
N GLY A 148 1.71 21.17 19.90
CA GLY A 148 1.67 19.72 20.04
C GLY A 148 1.11 19.00 18.79
N LEU A 149 0.10 19.59 18.14
CA LEU A 149 -0.46 19.06 16.90
C LEU A 149 0.55 19.13 15.75
N LEU A 150 1.31 20.22 15.64
CA LEU A 150 2.37 20.37 14.63
C LEU A 150 3.48 19.33 14.81
N VAL A 151 3.94 19.11 16.04
CA VAL A 151 4.95 18.09 16.33
C VAL A 151 4.42 16.69 16.00
N ALA A 152 3.18 16.39 16.38
CA ALA A 152 2.54 15.11 16.06
C ALA A 152 2.40 14.89 14.55
N ALA A 153 1.98 15.91 13.79
CA ALA A 153 1.91 15.85 12.33
C ALA A 153 3.28 15.66 11.71
N ALA A 154 4.28 16.44 12.12
CA ALA A 154 5.65 16.31 11.61
C ALA A 154 6.18 14.89 11.84
N GLY A 155 6.08 14.37 13.06
CA GLY A 155 6.49 13.00 13.40
C GLY A 155 5.75 11.94 12.58
N ALA A 156 4.44 12.10 12.42
CA ALA A 156 3.61 11.21 11.62
C ALA A 156 3.95 11.22 10.13
N LEU A 157 4.23 12.40 9.57
CA LEU A 157 4.63 12.55 8.16
C LEU A 157 6.01 11.95 7.92
N THR A 158 6.96 12.19 8.82
CA THR A 158 8.30 11.55 8.76
C THR A 158 8.18 10.04 8.83
N LEU A 159 7.43 9.51 9.80
CA LEU A 159 7.21 8.07 9.95
C LEU A 159 6.47 7.49 8.74
N GLY A 160 5.43 8.16 8.25
CA GLY A 160 4.69 7.75 7.07
C GLY A 160 5.59 7.69 5.82
N MET A 161 6.51 8.65 5.67
CA MET A 161 7.47 8.64 4.57
C MET A 161 8.45 7.47 4.68
N VAL A 162 8.94 7.16 5.89
CA VAL A 162 9.76 5.98 6.15
C VAL A 162 8.99 4.69 5.81
N VAL A 163 7.71 4.61 6.18
CA VAL A 163 6.85 3.45 5.87
C VAL A 163 6.64 3.30 4.36
N VAL A 164 6.42 4.38 3.63
CA VAL A 164 6.30 4.36 2.16
C VAL A 164 7.59 3.88 1.50
N ARG A 165 8.75 4.26 2.05
CA ARG A 165 10.10 3.93 1.53
C ARG A 165 10.76 2.73 2.21
N LEU A 166 10.01 1.99 3.03
CA LEU A 166 10.58 0.90 3.83
C LEU A 166 11.17 -0.20 2.94
N ASP A 167 10.63 -0.38 1.73
CA ASP A 167 11.12 -1.35 0.77
C ASP A 167 12.51 -0.95 0.24
N ASP A 168 12.71 0.32 -0.14
CA ASP A 168 14.02 0.86 -0.57
C ASP A 168 15.08 0.69 0.53
N VAL A 169 14.67 0.86 1.80
CA VAL A 169 15.55 0.67 2.97
C VAL A 169 15.86 -0.81 3.20
N GLY A 170 14.87 -1.70 3.04
CA GLY A 170 15.07 -3.15 3.16
C GLY A 170 16.01 -3.72 2.08
N GLU A 171 15.96 -3.16 0.86
CA GLU A 171 16.93 -3.46 -0.21
C GLU A 171 18.35 -3.01 0.15
N LEU A 172 18.50 -1.87 0.83
CA LEU A 172 19.81 -1.35 1.25
C LEU A 172 20.50 -2.25 2.30
N PHE A 173 19.72 -2.90 3.16
CA PHE A 173 20.24 -3.82 4.19
C PHE A 173 20.24 -5.30 3.77
N GLY A 174 19.78 -5.61 2.55
CA GLY A 174 19.69 -6.97 2.04
C GLY A 174 20.33 -7.14 0.67
N PRO A 175 21.59 -7.62 0.58
CA PRO A 175 22.11 -8.12 -0.68
C PRO A 175 21.50 -9.51 -0.98
N GLY A 176 20.58 -9.60 -1.95
CA GLY A 176 20.41 -10.86 -2.71
C GLY A 176 19.06 -11.59 -2.69
N LEU A 177 17.92 -10.93 -2.94
CA LEU A 177 16.69 -11.65 -3.32
C LEU A 177 16.00 -11.16 -4.59
N SER A 178 16.43 -10.04 -5.19
CA SER A 178 16.03 -9.66 -6.54
C SER A 178 16.71 -10.60 -7.52
N ARG A 179 16.15 -11.79 -7.75
CA ARG A 179 16.45 -12.54 -8.97
C ARG A 179 15.86 -11.75 -10.13
N HIS A 180 16.62 -10.77 -10.61
CA HIS A 180 16.51 -10.34 -12.00
C HIS A 180 16.72 -11.58 -12.86
N THR A 181 15.63 -12.26 -13.22
CA THR A 181 15.66 -13.15 -14.37
C THR A 181 15.82 -12.23 -15.56
N PRO A 182 16.96 -12.24 -16.28
CA PRO A 182 17.13 -11.41 -17.45
C PRO A 182 15.99 -11.77 -18.40
N ALA A 183 15.23 -10.76 -18.83
CA ALA A 183 14.29 -10.93 -19.92
C ALA A 183 15.09 -11.48 -21.12
N GLY A 184 14.64 -12.63 -21.63
CA GLY A 184 15.25 -13.45 -22.67
C GLY A 184 16.32 -12.77 -23.51
N GLY A 185 17.52 -13.34 -23.45
CA GLY A 185 18.51 -13.15 -24.50
C GLY A 185 17.86 -13.43 -25.85
N HIS A 186 17.87 -12.43 -26.72
CA HIS A 186 17.73 -12.65 -28.15
C HIS A 186 18.81 -13.65 -28.54
N VAL A 187 18.40 -14.87 -28.88
CA VAL A 187 19.25 -15.85 -29.51
C VAL A 187 19.52 -15.32 -30.92
N GLU A 188 20.76 -14.89 -31.15
CA GLU A 188 21.34 -14.74 -32.47
C GLU A 188 21.31 -16.08 -33.23
N GLY A 189 20.98 -16.01 -34.52
CA GLY A 189 21.21 -17.05 -35.51
C GLY A 189 20.26 -16.86 -36.69
N SER A 190 20.69 -16.74 -37.94
CA SER A 190 22.01 -16.79 -38.58
C SER A 190 21.83 -16.34 -40.03
N MET A 191 22.91 -15.82 -40.63
CA MET A 191 23.07 -15.75 -42.09
C MET A 191 23.02 -17.15 -42.71
#